data_AF-A0A969XRE1-F1
#
_entry.id   AF-A0A969XRE1-F1
#
_cell.length_a   1.000
_cell.length_b   1.000
_cell.length_c   1.000
_cell.angle_alpha   90.00
_cell.angle_beta   90.00
_cell.angle_gamma   90.00
#
_symmetry.space_group_name_H-M   'P 1'
#
loop_
_entity.id
_entity.type
_entity.pdbx_description
1 polymer ?
#
loop_
_entity_poly.entity_id
_entity_poly.type
_entity_poly.pdbx_seq_one_letter_code
_entity_poly.pdbx_strand_id
1 'polypeptide(L)'
;MNDSALARFFGVVTRPQTWLGILFHVLAFPLGLFYFVFLVTGLSVGVGLVVVWIGIPILLVVVGAWWLFAAFERLQAQHLLGARVPPEPRPWEAVDGVWGKLKAHFGAGSTWLDLAYLVAKLALGTASFTLLVTLGGAVFWLLAVLVFAVFRVPMVNATWVPPLWLGILCVPLGILAFFASLHVVNAWSWVCARWAELLFRGPAQPGTPAAAAPVAPTAQPPAAPVAPTAQPPAPPAESLTPPVQPPVQAAAAPPASPPAPGSPAGATPPADSPADAARTAPDPAAEPRDEAVPSESAPDDDRTS
;
A
#
# COMPACT_ATOMS: atom_id res chain seq x y z
N MET A 1 -12.41 2.73 28.54
CA MET A 1 -11.04 2.58 28.00
C MET A 1 -10.95 1.61 26.81
N ASN A 2 -12.04 0.92 26.40
CA ASN A 2 -11.98 -0.10 25.34
C ASN A 2 -12.42 0.40 23.94
N ASP A 3 -13.16 1.50 23.87
CA ASP A 3 -13.73 1.99 22.60
C ASP A 3 -12.65 2.45 21.61
N SER A 4 -11.58 3.10 22.09
CA SER A 4 -10.47 3.52 21.22
C SER A 4 -9.59 2.37 20.74
N ALA A 5 -9.46 1.28 21.51
CA ALA A 5 -8.67 0.12 21.12
C ALA A 5 -9.38 -0.72 20.06
N LEU A 6 -10.68 -0.96 20.25
CA LEU A 6 -11.54 -1.61 19.25
C LEU A 6 -11.63 -0.79 17.96
N ALA A 7 -11.86 0.52 18.06
CA ALA A 7 -11.88 1.39 16.89
C ALA A 7 -10.55 1.38 16.12
N ARG A 8 -9.41 1.27 16.81
CA ARG A 8 -8.09 1.17 16.17
C ARG A 8 -7.84 -0.19 15.51
N PHE A 9 -8.35 -1.28 16.10
CA PHE A 9 -8.25 -2.63 15.55
C PHE A 9 -9.11 -2.77 14.28
N PHE A 10 -10.36 -2.34 14.32
CA PHE A 10 -11.26 -2.36 13.17
C PHE A 10 -10.92 -1.30 12.12
N GLY A 11 -10.37 -0.16 12.54
CA GLY A 11 -9.94 0.93 11.66
C GLY A 11 -8.73 0.62 10.77
N VAL A 12 -8.20 -0.61 10.80
CA VAL A 12 -7.18 -1.06 9.84
C VAL A 12 -7.75 -1.17 8.43
N VAL A 13 -8.99 -1.63 8.28
CA VAL A 13 -9.61 -1.83 6.95
C VAL A 13 -9.85 -0.51 6.20
N THR A 14 -10.03 0.59 6.93
CA THR A 14 -10.27 1.92 6.34
C THR A 14 -8.97 2.65 5.98
N ARG A 15 -7.80 2.12 6.33
CA ARG A 15 -6.51 2.73 6.01
C ARG A 15 -6.10 2.35 4.58
N PRO A 16 -5.87 3.32 3.67
CA PRO A 16 -5.42 3.03 2.31
C PRO A 16 -4.07 2.29 2.27
N GLN A 17 -3.21 2.55 3.27
CA GLN A 17 -1.90 1.90 3.41
C GLN A 17 -1.97 0.37 3.49
N THR A 18 -3.02 -0.18 4.12
CA THR A 18 -3.17 -1.64 4.26
C THR A 18 -3.48 -2.30 2.92
N TRP A 19 -4.31 -1.66 2.10
CA TRP A 19 -4.62 -2.13 0.75
C TRP A 19 -3.41 -2.02 -0.18
N LEU A 20 -2.64 -0.94 -0.08
CA LEU A 20 -1.36 -0.80 -0.80
C LEU A 20 -0.33 -1.86 -0.37
N GLY A 21 -0.27 -2.18 0.92
CA GLY A 21 0.56 -3.27 1.44
C GLY A 21 0.18 -4.62 0.84
N ILE A 22 -1.11 -4.96 0.82
CA ILE A 22 -1.61 -6.21 0.19
C ILE A 22 -1.24 -6.24 -1.30
N LEU A 23 -1.46 -5.14 -2.02
CA LEU A 23 -1.11 -5.04 -3.43
C LEU A 23 0.40 -5.29 -3.63
N PHE A 24 1.25 -4.71 -2.78
CA PHE A 24 2.69 -4.98 -2.81
C PHE A 24 2.99 -6.47 -2.60
N HIS A 25 2.30 -7.18 -1.72
CA HIS A 25 2.55 -8.61 -1.44
C HIS A 25 2.15 -9.48 -2.64
N VAL A 26 1.03 -9.16 -3.27
CA VAL A 26 0.56 -9.83 -4.49
C VAL A 26 1.55 -9.59 -5.63
N LEU A 27 2.05 -8.37 -5.78
CA LEU A 27 2.97 -8.02 -6.86
C LEU A 27 4.40 -8.52 -6.60
N ALA A 28 4.82 -8.65 -5.34
CA ALA A 28 6.19 -9.03 -4.99
C ALA A 28 6.60 -10.40 -5.54
N PHE A 29 5.67 -11.36 -5.61
CA PHE A 29 5.93 -12.70 -6.17
C PHE A 29 6.15 -12.70 -7.70
N PRO A 30 5.20 -12.25 -8.55
CA PRO A 30 5.40 -12.26 -9.99
C PRO A 30 6.59 -11.39 -10.42
N LEU A 31 6.80 -10.27 -9.72
CA LEU A 31 7.91 -9.37 -10.01
C LEU A 31 9.26 -9.99 -9.61
N GLY A 32 9.35 -10.60 -8.42
CA GLY A 32 10.54 -11.33 -7.99
C GLY A 32 10.89 -12.51 -8.91
N LEU A 33 9.87 -13.25 -9.37
CA LEU A 33 10.03 -14.32 -10.35
C LEU A 33 10.54 -13.80 -11.69
N PHE A 34 9.93 -12.72 -12.20
CA PHE A 34 10.36 -12.08 -13.45
C PHE A 34 11.83 -11.64 -13.38
N TYR A 35 12.22 -10.93 -12.31
CA TYR A 35 13.61 -10.51 -12.14
C TYR A 35 14.55 -11.70 -12.07
N PHE A 36 14.25 -12.70 -11.24
CA PHE A 36 15.09 -13.87 -11.11
C PHE A 36 15.32 -14.58 -12.45
N VAL A 37 14.24 -14.87 -13.18
CA VAL A 37 14.33 -15.53 -14.49
C VAL A 37 15.12 -14.65 -15.48
N PHE A 38 14.78 -13.36 -15.59
CA PHE A 38 15.47 -12.46 -16.51
C PHE A 38 16.97 -12.37 -16.21
N LEU A 39 17.35 -12.18 -14.94
CA LEU A 39 18.75 -12.04 -14.55
C LEU A 39 19.53 -13.35 -14.72
N VAL A 40 18.99 -14.47 -14.25
CA VAL A 40 19.67 -15.77 -14.38
C VAL A 40 19.82 -16.15 -15.84
N THR A 41 18.75 -16.08 -16.63
CA THR A 41 18.82 -16.39 -18.07
C THR A 41 19.73 -15.41 -18.80
N GLY A 42 19.58 -14.10 -18.56
CA GLY A 42 20.37 -13.06 -19.22
C GLY A 42 21.86 -13.17 -18.92
N LEU A 43 22.23 -13.42 -17.66
CA LEU A 43 23.63 -13.61 -17.26
C LEU A 43 24.18 -14.93 -17.80
N SER A 44 23.45 -16.05 -17.72
CA SER A 44 23.91 -17.34 -18.24
C SER A 44 24.11 -17.32 -19.75
N VAL A 45 23.14 -16.77 -20.50
CA VAL A 45 23.22 -16.61 -21.96
C VAL A 45 24.32 -15.60 -22.31
N GLY A 46 24.34 -14.45 -21.64
CA GLY A 46 25.33 -13.41 -21.86
C GLY A 46 26.76 -13.92 -21.68
N VAL A 47 27.06 -14.58 -20.57
CA VAL A 47 28.38 -15.19 -20.30
C VAL A 47 28.70 -16.28 -21.31
N GLY A 48 27.74 -17.17 -21.62
CA GLY A 48 27.93 -18.24 -22.59
C GLY A 48 28.26 -17.75 -24.01
N LEU A 49 27.68 -16.62 -24.42
CA LEU A 49 27.89 -16.03 -25.74
C LEU A 49 29.10 -15.07 -25.81
N VAL A 50 29.82 -14.84 -24.71
CA VAL A 50 31.02 -13.96 -24.73
C VAL A 50 32.07 -14.47 -25.70
N VAL A 51 32.20 -15.79 -25.84
CA VAL A 51 33.14 -16.43 -26.77
C VAL A 51 32.92 -15.98 -28.22
N VAL A 52 31.67 -15.65 -28.58
CA VAL A 52 31.27 -15.21 -29.93
C VAL A 52 31.16 -13.68 -30.00
N TRP A 53 31.67 -12.94 -29.01
CA TRP A 53 31.54 -11.49 -28.84
C TRP A 53 30.10 -10.96 -28.65
N ILE A 54 29.07 -11.69 -29.09
CA ILE A 54 27.64 -11.37 -28.93
C ILE A 54 27.23 -11.34 -27.44
N GLY A 55 27.94 -12.05 -26.57
CA GLY A 55 27.67 -12.03 -25.13
C GLY A 55 27.86 -10.65 -24.49
N ILE A 56 28.82 -9.85 -24.98
CA ILE A 56 29.12 -8.52 -24.41
C ILE A 56 27.92 -7.56 -24.49
N PRO A 57 27.27 -7.33 -25.67
CA PRO A 57 26.10 -6.47 -25.73
C PRO A 57 24.93 -7.02 -24.93
N ILE A 58 24.74 -8.35 -24.87
CA ILE A 58 23.68 -8.96 -24.04
C ILE A 58 23.92 -8.65 -22.56
N LEU A 59 25.15 -8.84 -22.07
CA LEU A 59 25.50 -8.53 -20.68
C LEU A 59 25.32 -7.05 -20.35
N LEU A 60 25.66 -6.14 -21.26
CA LEU A 60 25.43 -4.70 -21.09
C LEU A 60 23.94 -4.38 -20.94
N VAL A 61 23.08 -5.01 -21.75
CA VAL A 61 21.62 -4.84 -21.64
C VAL A 61 21.11 -5.40 -20.30
N VAL A 62 21.58 -6.57 -19.88
CA VAL A 62 21.17 -7.20 -18.61
C VAL A 62 21.57 -6.34 -17.40
N VAL A 63 22.79 -5.80 -17.41
CA VAL A 63 23.28 -4.89 -16.37
C VAL A 63 22.43 -3.61 -16.32
N GLY A 64 22.17 -3.00 -17.48
CA GLY A 64 21.28 -1.83 -17.56
C GLY A 64 19.85 -2.12 -17.08
N ALA A 65 19.32 -3.29 -17.41
CA ALA A 65 18.00 -3.73 -17.01
C ALA A 65 17.89 -3.98 -15.50
N TRP A 66 18.91 -4.59 -14.87
CA TRP A 66 18.90 -4.73 -13.40
C TRP A 66 18.83 -3.36 -12.75
N TRP A 67 19.58 -2.35 -13.22
CA TRP A 67 19.53 -1.01 -12.62
C TRP A 67 18.14 -0.41 -12.69
N LEU A 68 17.46 -0.59 -13.83
CA LEU A 68 16.08 -0.17 -13.98
C LEU A 68 15.16 -0.90 -12.99
N PHE A 69 15.37 -2.20 -12.76
CA PHE A 69 14.61 -2.97 -11.78
C PHE A 69 14.89 -2.52 -10.35
N ALA A 70 16.15 -2.24 -9.99
CA ALA A 70 16.50 -1.71 -8.68
C ALA A 70 15.86 -0.33 -8.44
N ALA A 71 15.86 0.55 -9.44
CA ALA A 71 15.16 1.83 -9.38
C ALA A 71 13.64 1.65 -9.25
N PHE A 72 13.04 0.72 -10.01
CA PHE A 72 11.62 0.39 -9.91
C PHE A 72 11.25 -0.13 -8.51
N GLU A 73 12.11 -0.96 -7.91
CA GLU A 73 11.92 -1.49 -6.57
C GLU A 73 11.97 -0.41 -5.49
N ARG A 74 12.86 0.59 -5.66
CA ARG A 74 12.90 1.77 -4.78
C ARG A 74 11.62 2.58 -4.90
N LEU A 75 11.09 2.76 -6.12
CA LEU A 75 9.82 3.46 -6.35
C LEU A 75 8.64 2.70 -5.74
N GLN A 76 8.59 1.38 -5.91
CA GLN A 76 7.58 0.52 -5.29
C GLN A 76 7.63 0.63 -3.75
N ALA A 77 8.82 0.56 -3.15
CA ALA A 77 8.98 0.70 -1.70
C ALA A 77 8.56 2.10 -1.19
N GLN A 78 8.86 3.15 -1.95
CA GLN A 78 8.46 4.52 -1.61
C GLN A 78 6.95 4.74 -1.74
N HIS A 79 6.35 4.32 -2.86
CA HIS A 79 4.94 4.59 -3.16
C HIS A 79 3.97 3.66 -2.41
N LEU A 80 4.28 2.35 -2.31
CA LEU A 80 3.37 1.39 -1.68
C LEU A 80 3.62 1.22 -0.18
N LEU A 81 4.87 1.28 0.27
CA LEU A 81 5.23 1.06 1.67
C LEU A 81 5.52 2.37 2.43
N GLY A 82 5.67 3.50 1.74
CA GLY A 82 6.03 4.77 2.37
C GLY A 82 7.46 4.82 2.91
N ALA A 83 8.31 3.88 2.49
CA ALA A 83 9.69 3.77 2.98
C ALA A 83 10.54 4.95 2.50
N ARG A 84 11.33 5.54 3.40
CA ARG A 84 12.26 6.63 3.04
C ARG A 84 13.57 6.05 2.52
N VAL A 85 13.55 5.54 1.30
CA VAL A 85 14.77 5.07 0.62
C VAL A 85 15.52 6.28 0.07
N PRO A 86 16.80 6.52 0.45
CA PRO A 86 17.60 7.59 -0.11
C PRO A 86 17.75 7.45 -1.63
N PRO A 87 17.80 8.56 -2.39
CA PRO A 87 18.15 8.52 -3.81
C PRO A 87 19.44 7.75 -4.01
N GLU A 88 19.48 6.91 -5.04
CA GLU A 88 20.66 6.11 -5.35
C GLU A 88 21.88 7.03 -5.53
N PRO A 89 22.99 6.83 -4.78
CA PRO A 89 24.22 7.56 -5.04
C PRO A 89 24.62 7.28 -6.49
N ARG A 90 24.86 8.33 -7.28
CA ARG A 90 25.26 8.22 -8.68
C ARG A 90 26.75 8.50 -8.85
N PRO A 91 27.67 7.61 -8.40
CA PRO A 91 29.11 7.85 -8.48
C PRO A 91 29.63 8.02 -9.92
N TRP A 92 28.83 7.65 -10.94
CA TRP A 92 29.15 7.84 -12.36
C TRP A 92 28.90 9.25 -12.90
N GLU A 93 28.26 10.15 -12.15
CA GLU A 93 28.12 11.56 -12.51
C GLU A 93 29.45 12.33 -12.32
N ALA A 94 30.36 11.80 -11.50
CA ALA A 94 31.64 12.42 -11.16
C ALA A 94 32.84 11.98 -12.03
N VAL A 95 32.64 11.06 -12.98
CA VAL A 95 33.72 10.46 -13.79
C VAL A 95 33.44 10.66 -15.28
N ASP A 96 34.41 11.17 -16.03
CA ASP A 96 34.28 11.30 -17.49
C ASP A 96 34.62 10.00 -18.24
N GLY A 97 33.89 9.72 -19.33
CA GLY A 97 34.13 8.59 -20.23
C GLY A 97 33.35 7.30 -19.91
N VAL A 98 32.79 6.66 -20.94
CA VAL A 98 31.94 5.45 -20.83
C VAL A 98 32.68 4.28 -20.15
N TRP A 99 33.97 4.10 -20.46
CA TRP A 99 34.80 3.03 -19.90
C TRP A 99 35.18 3.28 -18.43
N GLY A 100 35.44 4.54 -18.05
CA GLY A 100 35.73 4.93 -16.67
C GLY A 100 34.50 4.78 -15.77
N LYS A 101 33.33 5.19 -16.27
CA LYS A 101 32.04 4.97 -15.61
C LYS A 101 31.77 3.47 -15.41
N LEU A 102 31.96 2.64 -16.43
CA LEU A 102 31.72 1.19 -16.33
C LEU A 102 32.60 0.52 -15.26
N LYS A 103 33.91 0.83 -15.25
CA LYS A 103 34.85 0.26 -14.26
C LYS A 103 34.57 0.72 -12.82
N ALA A 104 34.32 2.02 -12.62
CA ALA A 104 33.97 2.57 -11.32
C ALA A 104 32.67 1.95 -10.77
N HIS A 105 31.77 1.59 -11.67
CA HIS A 105 30.46 1.08 -11.34
C HIS A 105 30.46 -0.43 -11.04
N PHE A 106 31.22 -1.25 -11.77
CA PHE A 106 31.44 -2.66 -11.39
C PHE A 106 32.27 -2.82 -10.11
N GLY A 107 33.11 -1.84 -9.78
CA GLY A 107 33.87 -1.79 -8.53
C GLY A 107 33.06 -1.29 -7.32
N ALA A 108 31.88 -0.70 -7.54
CA ALA A 108 31.03 -0.23 -6.45
C ALA A 108 30.29 -1.41 -5.79
N GLY A 109 30.41 -1.54 -4.46
CA GLY A 109 29.70 -2.58 -3.70
C GLY A 109 28.17 -2.47 -3.79
N SER A 110 27.62 -1.29 -4.10
CA SER A 110 26.18 -1.07 -4.28
C SER A 110 25.60 -1.89 -5.43
N THR A 111 26.35 -2.03 -6.52
CA THR A 111 25.99 -2.81 -7.71
C THR A 111 25.70 -4.26 -7.28
N TRP A 112 26.64 -4.90 -6.59
CA TRP A 112 26.46 -6.28 -6.11
C TRP A 112 25.32 -6.43 -5.09
N LEU A 113 25.05 -5.39 -4.29
CA LEU A 113 23.92 -5.37 -3.36
C LEU A 113 22.58 -5.24 -4.10
N ASP A 114 22.47 -4.45 -5.16
CA ASP A 114 21.26 -4.35 -5.98
C ASP A 114 20.95 -5.68 -6.69
N LEU A 115 21.98 -6.37 -7.19
CA LEU A 115 21.85 -7.73 -7.74
C LEU A 115 21.37 -8.71 -6.68
N ALA A 116 22.02 -8.72 -5.51
CA ALA A 116 21.64 -9.59 -4.40
C ALA A 116 20.20 -9.30 -3.93
N TYR A 117 19.79 -8.02 -3.90
CA TYR A 117 18.42 -7.61 -3.61
C TYR A 117 17.43 -8.21 -4.61
N LEU A 118 17.70 -8.08 -5.91
CA LEU A 118 16.81 -8.57 -6.97
C LEU A 118 16.66 -10.09 -6.93
N VAL A 119 17.73 -10.82 -6.64
CA VAL A 119 17.67 -12.28 -6.45
C VAL A 119 16.90 -12.64 -5.17
N ALA A 120 17.18 -11.96 -4.06
CA ALA A 120 16.48 -12.16 -2.79
C ALA A 120 14.99 -11.76 -2.85
N LYS A 121 14.62 -10.87 -3.79
CA LYS A 121 13.23 -10.45 -4.02
C LYS A 121 12.32 -11.64 -4.31
N LEU A 122 12.80 -12.67 -5.02
CA LEU A 122 12.04 -13.88 -5.25
C LEU A 122 11.67 -14.57 -3.92
N ALA A 123 12.62 -14.75 -3.02
CA ALA A 123 12.37 -15.36 -1.71
C ALA A 123 11.38 -14.53 -0.88
N LEU A 124 11.56 -13.21 -0.86
CA LEU A 124 10.65 -12.29 -0.17
C LEU A 124 9.23 -12.29 -0.78
N GLY A 125 9.13 -12.28 -2.11
CA GLY A 125 7.87 -12.37 -2.83
C GLY A 125 7.15 -13.68 -2.55
N THR A 126 7.88 -14.79 -2.54
CA THR A 126 7.35 -16.13 -2.22
C THR A 126 6.84 -16.20 -0.79
N ALA A 127 7.60 -15.69 0.18
CA ALA A 127 7.17 -15.63 1.58
C ALA A 127 5.92 -14.75 1.76
N SER A 128 5.90 -13.57 1.13
CA SER A 128 4.77 -12.63 1.22
C SER A 128 3.50 -13.20 0.60
N PHE A 129 3.63 -13.84 -0.57
CA PHE A 129 2.51 -14.49 -1.26
C PHE A 129 1.99 -15.70 -0.48
N THR A 130 2.89 -16.54 0.04
CA THR A 130 2.50 -17.70 0.86
C THR A 130 1.77 -17.27 2.12
N LEU A 131 2.26 -16.22 2.80
CA LEU A 131 1.59 -15.63 3.95
C LEU A 131 0.20 -15.12 3.60
N LEU A 132 0.06 -14.37 2.49
CA LEU A 132 -1.23 -13.84 2.06
C LEU A 132 -2.23 -14.94 1.70
N VAL A 133 -1.80 -15.96 0.94
CA VAL A 133 -2.64 -17.10 0.56
C VAL A 133 -3.05 -17.93 1.77
N THR A 134 -2.14 -18.14 2.73
CA THR A 134 -2.43 -18.93 3.94
C THR A 134 -3.44 -18.21 4.83
N LEU A 135 -3.23 -16.92 5.12
CA LEU A 135 -4.14 -16.12 5.93
C LEU A 135 -5.50 -15.95 5.24
N GLY A 136 -5.49 -15.59 3.95
CA GLY A 136 -6.71 -15.44 3.15
C GLY A 136 -7.48 -16.76 3.03
N GLY A 137 -6.79 -17.87 2.81
CA GLY A 137 -7.37 -19.21 2.77
C GLY A 137 -7.98 -19.64 4.10
N ALA A 138 -7.32 -19.35 5.23
CA ALA A 138 -7.87 -19.65 6.56
C ALA A 138 -9.15 -18.85 6.86
N VAL A 139 -9.15 -17.55 6.54
CA VAL A 139 -10.35 -16.70 6.67
C VAL A 139 -11.47 -17.18 5.76
N PHE A 140 -11.16 -17.42 4.48
CA PHE A 140 -12.12 -17.95 3.51
C PHE A 140 -12.70 -19.26 4.01
N TRP A 141 -11.87 -20.16 4.54
CA TRP A 141 -12.33 -21.44 5.03
C TRP A 141 -13.32 -21.29 6.19
N LEU A 142 -12.98 -20.49 7.21
CA LEU A 142 -13.87 -20.21 8.35
C LEU A 142 -15.22 -19.64 7.92
N LEU A 143 -15.23 -18.70 6.95
CA LEU A 143 -16.47 -18.11 6.45
C LEU A 143 -17.26 -19.08 5.55
N ALA A 144 -16.58 -19.91 4.77
CA ALA A 144 -17.20 -20.87 3.86
C ALA A 144 -17.93 -22.00 4.61
N VAL A 145 -17.53 -22.35 5.84
CA VAL A 145 -18.24 -23.34 6.67
C VAL A 145 -19.72 -22.98 6.84
N LEU A 146 -20.06 -21.70 7.01
CA LEU A 146 -21.47 -21.27 7.08
C LEU A 146 -22.20 -21.54 5.77
N VAL A 147 -21.59 -21.21 4.63
CA VAL A 147 -22.17 -21.44 3.30
C VAL A 147 -22.43 -22.93 3.09
N PHE A 148 -21.44 -23.78 3.39
CA PHE A 148 -21.59 -25.24 3.27
C PHE A 148 -22.65 -25.79 4.21
N ALA A 149 -22.83 -25.21 5.41
CA ALA A 149 -23.89 -25.60 6.34
C ALA A 149 -25.29 -25.23 5.83
N VAL A 150 -25.45 -24.02 5.27
CA VAL A 150 -26.73 -23.54 4.72
C VAL A 150 -27.15 -24.36 3.50
N PHE A 151 -26.22 -24.64 2.58
CA PHE A 151 -26.50 -25.39 1.36
C PHE A 151 -26.34 -26.91 1.51
N ARG A 152 -26.07 -27.39 2.73
CA ARG A 152 -25.90 -28.81 3.07
C ARG A 152 -24.88 -29.53 2.18
N VAL A 153 -23.81 -28.84 1.78
CA VAL A 153 -22.76 -29.38 0.92
C VAL A 153 -21.82 -30.24 1.78
N PRO A 154 -21.56 -31.51 1.39
CA PRO A 154 -20.63 -32.34 2.12
C PRO A 154 -19.18 -31.94 1.83
N MET A 155 -18.33 -31.95 2.86
CA MET A 155 -16.96 -31.44 2.75
C MET A 155 -15.88 -32.40 3.25
N VAL A 156 -16.17 -33.29 4.21
CA VAL A 156 -15.21 -34.35 4.61
C VAL A 156 -15.64 -35.64 3.94
N ASN A 157 -14.74 -36.21 3.13
CA ASN A 157 -14.95 -37.46 2.39
C ASN A 157 -16.26 -37.49 1.57
N ALA A 158 -16.72 -36.34 1.09
CA ALA A 158 -18.01 -36.17 0.40
C ALA A 158 -19.24 -36.69 1.17
N THR A 159 -19.14 -36.88 2.49
CA THR A 159 -20.22 -37.44 3.32
C THR A 159 -20.59 -36.56 4.49
N TRP A 160 -19.62 -35.87 5.10
CA TRP A 160 -19.89 -35.05 6.27
C TRP A 160 -20.33 -33.62 5.90
N VAL A 161 -21.50 -33.22 6.39
CA VAL A 161 -22.07 -31.88 6.24
C VAL A 161 -21.94 -31.15 7.59
N PRO A 162 -21.47 -29.89 7.62
CA PRO A 162 -21.36 -29.14 8.86
C PRO A 162 -22.76 -28.84 9.41
N PRO A 163 -22.95 -28.91 10.73
CA PRO A 163 -24.17 -28.40 11.33
C PRO A 163 -24.17 -26.86 11.32
N LEU A 164 -25.36 -26.25 11.23
CA LEU A 164 -25.53 -24.80 11.15
C LEU A 164 -24.89 -24.04 12.32
N TRP A 165 -24.97 -24.57 13.53
CA TRP A 165 -24.38 -23.94 14.72
C TRP A 165 -22.85 -23.81 14.61
N LEU A 166 -22.17 -24.76 13.96
CA LEU A 166 -20.74 -24.70 13.72
C LEU A 166 -20.42 -23.58 12.72
N GLY A 167 -21.20 -23.47 11.63
CA GLY A 167 -21.09 -22.37 10.68
C GLY A 167 -21.28 -21.00 11.35
N ILE A 168 -22.30 -20.85 12.20
CA ILE A 168 -22.56 -19.62 12.95
C ILE A 168 -21.40 -19.27 13.87
N LEU A 169 -20.76 -20.24 14.52
CA LEU A 169 -19.59 -20.02 15.38
C LEU A 169 -18.33 -19.69 14.58
N CYS A 170 -18.17 -20.26 13.38
CA CYS A 170 -17.03 -19.98 12.51
C CYS A 170 -17.06 -18.57 11.91
N VAL A 171 -18.23 -17.93 11.77
CA VAL A 171 -18.33 -16.54 11.28
C VAL A 171 -17.59 -15.53 12.17
N PRO A 172 -17.90 -15.37 13.47
CA PRO A 172 -17.19 -14.41 14.31
C PRO A 172 -15.70 -14.76 14.38
N LEU A 173 -15.35 -16.05 14.42
CA LEU A 173 -13.95 -16.48 14.39
C LEU A 173 -13.25 -16.07 13.09
N GLY A 174 -13.91 -16.22 11.94
CA GLY A 174 -13.43 -15.79 10.63
C GLY A 174 -13.27 -14.28 10.53
N ILE A 175 -14.21 -13.52 11.10
CA ILE A 175 -14.12 -12.05 11.20
C ILE A 175 -12.91 -11.66 12.05
N LEU A 176 -12.73 -12.25 13.24
CA LEU A 176 -11.57 -11.98 14.09
C LEU A 176 -10.26 -12.35 13.38
N ALA A 177 -10.22 -13.51 12.71
CA ALA A 177 -9.07 -13.96 11.93
C ALA A 177 -8.76 -13.01 10.76
N PHE A 178 -9.78 -12.42 10.12
CA PHE A 178 -9.60 -11.43 9.07
C PHE A 178 -8.86 -10.18 9.58
N PHE A 179 -9.32 -9.58 10.68
CA PHE A 179 -8.64 -8.42 11.25
C PHE A 179 -7.24 -8.76 11.77
N ALA A 180 -7.07 -9.91 12.42
CA ALA A 180 -5.76 -10.40 12.83
C ALA A 180 -4.81 -10.56 11.62
N SER A 181 -5.32 -11.08 10.50
CA SER A 181 -4.56 -11.24 9.25
C SER A 181 -4.08 -9.90 8.69
N LEU A 182 -4.92 -8.86 8.70
CA LEU A 182 -4.51 -7.52 8.26
C LEU A 182 -3.40 -6.94 9.14
N HIS A 183 -3.42 -7.19 10.45
CA HIS A 183 -2.34 -6.80 11.34
C HIS A 183 -1.03 -7.52 11.04
N VAL A 184 -1.08 -8.83 10.77
CA VAL A 184 0.09 -9.62 10.38
C VAL A 184 0.67 -9.13 9.06
N VAL A 185 -0.17 -8.86 8.04
CA VAL A 185 0.27 -8.32 6.75
C VAL A 185 0.90 -6.92 6.90
N ASN A 186 0.31 -6.07 7.74
CA ASN A 186 0.90 -4.76 8.04
C ASN A 186 2.25 -4.88 8.77
N ALA A 187 2.39 -5.83 9.71
CA ALA A 187 3.66 -6.11 10.38
C ALA A 187 4.71 -6.65 9.40
N TRP A 188 4.31 -7.53 8.47
CA TRP A 188 5.20 -8.04 7.43
C TRP A 188 5.65 -6.94 6.47
N SER A 189 4.75 -6.03 6.09
CA SER A 189 5.06 -4.84 5.29
C SER A 189 6.16 -3.99 5.95
N TRP A 190 6.12 -3.84 7.28
CA TRP A 190 7.16 -3.14 8.04
C TRP A 190 8.51 -3.86 7.99
N VAL A 191 8.53 -5.20 8.08
CA VAL A 191 9.75 -6.01 7.95
C VAL A 191 10.36 -5.83 6.56
N CYS A 192 9.54 -5.90 5.49
CA CYS A 192 9.99 -5.67 4.13
C CYS A 192 10.56 -4.27 3.92
N ALA A 193 9.89 -3.23 4.46
CA ALA A 193 10.38 -1.85 4.41
C ALA A 193 11.75 -1.72 5.10
N ARG A 194 11.88 -2.29 6.30
CA ARG A 194 13.12 -2.24 7.07
C ARG A 194 14.27 -2.98 6.38
N TRP A 195 13.98 -4.12 5.76
CA TRP A 195 14.99 -4.88 5.03
C TRP A 195 15.51 -4.09 3.82
N ALA A 196 14.63 -3.44 3.06
CA ALA A 196 15.02 -2.52 1.99
C ALA A 196 15.88 -1.35 2.52
N GLU A 197 15.48 -0.73 3.63
CA GLU A 197 16.26 0.34 4.25
C GLU A 197 17.66 -0.11 4.68
N LEU A 198 17.79 -1.30 5.27
CA LEU A 198 19.07 -1.83 5.74
C LEU A 198 19.99 -2.18 4.57
N LEU A 199 19.45 -2.76 3.49
CA LEU A 199 20.25 -3.17 2.35
C LEU A 199 20.75 -1.97 1.53
N PHE A 200 19.92 -0.92 1.41
CA PHE A 200 20.28 0.29 0.65
C PHE A 200 20.96 1.37 1.49
N ARG A 201 21.12 1.17 2.80
CA ARG A 201 21.92 2.07 3.64
C ARG A 201 23.40 1.80 3.36
N GLY A 202 23.98 2.61 2.47
CA GLY A 202 25.44 2.65 2.31
C GLY A 202 26.14 2.96 3.64
N PRO A 203 27.45 2.63 3.78
CA PRO A 203 28.22 2.99 4.97
C PRO A 203 27.99 4.48 5.24
N ALA A 204 27.57 4.80 6.47
CA ALA A 204 27.27 6.16 6.89
C ALA A 204 28.35 7.09 6.35
N GLN A 205 27.97 8.12 5.58
CA GLN A 205 28.94 9.11 5.14
C GLN A 205 29.62 9.67 6.39
N PRO A 206 30.92 9.45 6.60
CA PRO A 206 31.64 10.10 7.67
C PRO A 206 31.68 11.58 7.29
N GLY A 207 30.84 12.40 7.92
CA GLY A 207 30.89 13.85 7.76
C GLY A 207 29.72 14.53 7.07
N THR A 208 28.47 14.14 7.34
CA THR A 208 27.47 15.20 7.56
C THR A 208 27.51 15.50 9.06
N PRO A 209 28.19 16.57 9.53
CA PRO A 209 27.90 17.09 10.85
C PRO A 209 26.39 17.24 10.92
N ALA A 210 25.78 16.68 11.97
CA ALA A 210 24.36 16.81 12.27
C ALA A 210 23.83 18.12 11.66
N ALA A 211 23.14 18.01 10.52
CA ALA A 211 22.48 19.14 9.91
C ALA A 211 21.64 19.71 11.04
N ALA A 212 22.04 20.91 11.46
CA ALA A 212 21.70 21.48 12.73
C ALA A 212 20.25 21.16 13.05
N ALA A 213 20.01 20.55 14.22
CA ALA A 213 18.73 20.70 14.88
C ALA A 213 18.31 22.16 14.67
N PRO A 214 17.05 22.45 14.27
CA PRO A 214 16.62 23.82 14.10
C PRO A 214 17.00 24.53 15.39
N VAL A 215 17.94 25.47 15.27
CA VAL A 215 18.34 26.31 16.38
C VAL A 215 17.04 26.95 16.81
N ALA A 216 16.50 26.50 17.94
CA ALA A 216 15.41 27.18 18.60
C ALA A 216 15.81 28.65 18.65
N PRO A 217 14.93 29.61 18.28
CA PRO A 217 15.26 31.01 18.39
C PRO A 217 15.79 31.25 19.79
N THR A 218 17.08 31.57 19.88
CA THR A 218 17.75 31.83 21.14
C THR A 218 16.94 32.94 21.79
N ALA A 219 16.26 32.63 22.90
CA ALA A 219 15.61 33.66 23.69
C ALA A 219 16.69 34.69 24.04
N GLN A 220 16.60 35.88 23.44
CA GLN A 220 17.44 37.00 23.83
C GLN A 220 17.23 37.22 25.33
N PRO A 221 18.30 37.29 26.14
CA PRO A 221 18.19 37.75 27.52
C PRO A 221 17.60 39.17 27.51
N PRO A 222 16.70 39.52 28.45
CA PRO A 222 16.10 40.85 28.48
C PRO A 222 17.20 41.91 28.61
N ALA A 223 17.26 42.83 27.64
CA ALA A 223 18.17 43.95 27.67
C ALA A 223 17.89 44.82 28.91
N ALA A 224 18.93 45.10 29.68
CA ALA A 224 18.88 45.99 30.83
C ALA A 224 18.49 47.43 30.39
N PRO A 225 17.76 48.20 31.21
CA PRO A 225 17.26 49.51 30.84
C PRO A 225 18.42 50.53 30.80
N VAL A 226 18.63 51.16 29.65
CA VAL A 226 19.54 52.31 29.51
C VAL A 226 18.72 53.60 29.68
N ALA A 227 19.14 54.43 30.63
CA ALA A 227 18.53 55.70 31.01
C ALA A 227 18.60 56.77 29.89
N PRO A 228 17.66 57.73 29.85
CA PRO A 228 17.57 58.73 28.79
C PRO A 228 18.61 59.85 28.99
N THR A 229 19.48 60.08 27.99
CA THR A 229 20.38 61.23 27.97
C THR A 229 19.90 62.26 26.94
N ALA A 230 19.91 63.52 27.37
CA ALA A 230 19.20 64.67 26.81
C ALA A 230 19.60 65.09 25.37
N GLN A 231 18.61 65.61 24.66
CA GLN A 231 18.68 66.19 23.31
C GLN A 231 19.13 67.66 23.36
N PRO A 232 20.13 68.10 22.57
CA PRO A 232 20.50 69.52 22.45
C PRO A 232 19.52 70.32 21.54
N PRO A 233 19.34 71.64 21.77
CA PRO A 233 18.35 72.45 21.06
C PRO A 233 18.80 72.91 19.66
N ALA A 234 17.81 73.14 18.78
CA ALA A 234 17.96 73.48 17.36
C ALA A 234 18.39 74.93 17.09
N PRO A 235 19.13 75.21 16.00
CA PRO A 235 19.27 76.54 15.41
C PRO A 235 18.22 76.82 14.30
N PRO A 236 17.87 78.10 14.05
CA PRO A 236 16.74 78.50 13.20
C PRO A 236 17.01 78.53 11.68
N ALA A 237 15.89 78.43 10.95
CA ALA A 237 15.65 78.37 9.51
C ALA A 237 16.60 79.11 8.55
N GLU A 238 17.09 78.37 7.54
CA GLU A 238 17.34 78.92 6.21
C GLU A 238 16.64 78.08 5.14
N SER A 239 16.15 78.81 4.14
CA SER A 239 15.14 78.42 3.17
C SER A 239 15.78 77.91 1.89
N LEU A 240 15.55 76.65 1.53
CA LEU A 240 15.84 76.12 0.20
C LEU A 240 14.69 75.23 -0.27
N THR A 241 14.16 75.62 -1.42
CA THR A 241 13.00 75.12 -2.17
C THR A 241 13.04 73.61 -2.47
N PRO A 242 11.89 72.91 -2.52
CA PRO A 242 11.84 71.47 -2.71
C PRO A 242 11.98 71.06 -4.19
N PRO A 243 12.67 69.95 -4.53
CA PRO A 243 12.55 69.32 -5.83
C PRO A 243 11.28 68.45 -5.89
N VAL A 244 10.62 68.52 -7.05
CA VAL A 244 9.36 67.89 -7.46
C VAL A 244 9.31 66.38 -7.16
N GLN A 245 8.26 65.93 -6.47
CA GLN A 245 7.93 64.51 -6.30
C GLN A 245 7.13 63.97 -7.51
N PRO A 246 7.47 62.78 -8.07
CA PRO A 246 6.57 62.04 -8.95
C PRO A 246 5.42 61.37 -8.15
N PRO A 247 4.26 61.10 -8.78
CA PRO A 247 3.02 60.80 -8.08
C PRO A 247 3.02 59.43 -7.39
N VAL A 248 2.54 59.42 -6.16
CA VAL A 248 2.31 58.27 -5.28
C VAL A 248 1.20 57.39 -5.88
N GLN A 249 1.51 56.14 -6.22
CA GLN A 249 0.47 55.13 -6.46
C GLN A 249 -0.06 54.63 -5.12
N ALA A 250 -1.34 54.90 -4.87
CA ALA A 250 -2.08 54.45 -3.71
C ALA A 250 -2.20 52.92 -3.71
N ALA A 251 -1.89 52.33 -2.56
CA ALA A 251 -2.13 50.93 -2.24
C ALA A 251 -3.62 50.60 -2.33
N ALA A 252 -3.97 49.57 -3.11
CA ALA A 252 -5.30 48.97 -3.13
C ALA A 252 -5.34 47.78 -2.16
N ALA A 253 -6.37 47.77 -1.31
CA ALA A 253 -6.69 46.74 -0.32
C ALA A 253 -7.06 45.37 -0.95
N PRO A 254 -6.91 44.25 -0.20
CA PRO A 254 -7.28 42.92 -0.70
C PRO A 254 -8.80 42.73 -0.82
N PRO A 255 -9.32 42.02 -1.85
CA PRO A 255 -10.75 41.74 -1.98
C PRO A 255 -11.22 40.63 -1.03
N ALA A 256 -12.43 40.84 -0.49
CA ALA A 256 -13.14 39.98 0.44
C ALA A 256 -13.67 38.67 -0.16
N SER A 257 -13.82 37.66 0.69
CA SER A 257 -14.35 36.32 0.40
C SER A 257 -15.78 36.34 -0.19
N PRO A 258 -16.12 35.42 -1.12
CA PRO A 258 -17.48 35.32 -1.66
C PRO A 258 -18.47 34.63 -0.70
N PRO A 259 -19.76 35.05 -0.66
CA PRO A 259 -20.79 34.46 0.18
C PRO A 259 -21.45 33.22 -0.45
N ALA A 260 -21.98 32.33 0.40
CA ALA A 260 -22.75 31.15 0.04
C ALA A 260 -24.15 31.51 -0.53
N PRO A 261 -24.68 30.78 -1.53
CA PRO A 261 -26.06 30.94 -1.95
C PRO A 261 -26.98 29.95 -1.22
N GLY A 262 -27.97 30.51 -0.51
CA GLY A 262 -29.11 29.80 0.06
C GLY A 262 -30.25 29.57 -0.94
N SER A 263 -31.13 28.63 -0.59
CA SER A 263 -32.40 28.32 -1.25
C SER A 263 -33.32 29.53 -1.43
N PRO A 264 -34.27 29.43 -2.38
CA PRO A 264 -35.66 29.60 -1.99
C PRO A 264 -36.58 28.48 -2.52
N ALA A 265 -37.65 28.29 -1.74
CA ALA A 265 -38.71 27.33 -1.93
C ALA A 265 -39.73 27.75 -3.00
N GLY A 266 -40.47 26.75 -3.53
CA GLY A 266 -41.90 26.88 -3.84
C GLY A 266 -42.30 26.98 -5.30
N ALA A 267 -42.62 25.83 -5.92
CA ALA A 267 -43.72 25.71 -6.88
C ALA A 267 -44.16 24.23 -6.99
N THR A 268 -45.46 24.02 -6.77
CA THR A 268 -46.25 22.79 -6.61
C THR A 268 -46.48 22.05 -7.96
N PRO A 269 -46.90 20.76 -7.99
CA PRO A 269 -46.83 19.85 -9.14
C PRO A 269 -48.15 19.76 -9.92
N PRO A 270 -48.19 18.99 -11.03
CA PRO A 270 -49.42 18.37 -11.48
C PRO A 270 -49.39 16.85 -11.23
N ALA A 271 -50.39 16.38 -10.50
CA ALA A 271 -50.91 15.01 -10.56
C ALA A 271 -52.29 15.08 -11.24
N ASP A 272 -52.53 14.19 -12.20
CA ASP A 272 -53.82 13.66 -12.68
C ASP A 272 -53.62 13.13 -14.11
N SER A 273 -54.12 11.98 -14.56
CA SER A 273 -54.79 10.80 -13.99
C SER A 273 -54.89 9.79 -15.18
N PRO A 274 -55.76 8.77 -15.23
CA PRO A 274 -55.49 7.37 -14.96
C PRO A 274 -55.75 6.47 -16.21
N ALA A 275 -55.97 5.17 -15.97
CA ALA A 275 -56.52 4.12 -16.87
C ALA A 275 -55.47 3.24 -17.56
N ASP A 276 -55.57 1.92 -17.62
CA ASP A 276 -56.49 0.92 -17.04
C ASP A 276 -55.92 -0.47 -17.42
N ALA A 277 -56.31 -1.50 -16.67
CA ALA A 277 -56.42 -2.92 -17.05
C ALA A 277 -55.17 -3.65 -17.62
N ALA A 278 -54.77 -4.84 -17.15
CA ALA A 278 -55.52 -5.96 -16.63
C ALA A 278 -54.61 -6.80 -15.71
N ARG A 279 -55.06 -7.24 -14.52
CA ARG A 279 -55.60 -8.60 -14.26
C ARG A 279 -54.84 -9.67 -15.09
N THR A 280 -54.10 -10.59 -14.47
CA THR A 280 -54.68 -11.81 -13.90
C THR A 280 -53.65 -12.54 -13.00
N ALA A 281 -54.07 -12.92 -11.81
CA ALA A 281 -53.57 -14.06 -11.04
C ALA A 281 -54.78 -14.99 -10.80
N PRO A 282 -54.67 -16.18 -10.18
CA PRO A 282 -53.62 -17.22 -10.16
C PRO A 282 -54.17 -18.56 -10.71
N ASP A 283 -53.36 -19.63 -10.78
CA ASP A 283 -53.91 -21.00 -10.89
C ASP A 283 -53.27 -21.95 -9.86
N PRO A 284 -54.03 -22.41 -8.87
CA PRO A 284 -53.67 -23.49 -7.96
C PRO A 284 -54.58 -24.72 -8.17
N ALA A 285 -54.06 -25.83 -8.68
CA ALA A 285 -54.46 -27.21 -8.32
C ALA A 285 -53.99 -28.23 -9.37
N ALA A 286 -53.14 -29.17 -8.96
CA ALA A 286 -53.17 -30.56 -9.40
C ALA A 286 -52.28 -31.43 -8.47
N GLU A 287 -52.85 -31.90 -7.38
CA GLU A 287 -52.52 -33.17 -6.71
C GLU A 287 -53.58 -34.20 -7.16
N PRO A 288 -53.57 -35.52 -6.79
CA PRO A 288 -52.57 -36.38 -6.12
C PRO A 288 -52.51 -37.82 -6.74
N ARG A 289 -51.96 -38.81 -5.98
CA ARG A 289 -52.11 -40.30 -6.06
C ARG A 289 -51.07 -41.08 -6.87
N ASP A 290 -50.63 -42.29 -6.53
CA ASP A 290 -50.92 -43.27 -5.45
C ASP A 290 -49.85 -44.39 -5.50
N GLU A 291 -49.75 -45.17 -4.40
CA GLU A 291 -49.34 -46.60 -4.34
C GLU A 291 -47.88 -47.01 -4.74
N ALA A 292 -47.19 -47.98 -4.13
CA ALA A 292 -47.56 -49.12 -3.32
C ALA A 292 -46.37 -49.62 -2.45
N VAL A 293 -46.71 -50.19 -1.29
CA VAL A 293 -45.92 -51.17 -0.52
C VAL A 293 -46.46 -52.56 -0.88
N PRO A 294 -45.61 -53.59 -1.07
CA PRO A 294 -45.64 -54.80 -0.20
C PRO A 294 -44.21 -55.35 0.06
N SER A 295 -43.77 -55.63 1.30
CA SER A 295 -43.93 -56.86 2.11
C SER A 295 -43.31 -58.15 1.54
N GLU A 296 -42.24 -58.66 2.19
CA GLU A 296 -41.76 -60.06 2.35
C GLU A 296 -40.26 -59.97 2.75
N SER A 297 -39.63 -60.78 3.61
CA SER A 297 -39.95 -61.99 4.37
C SER A 297 -38.69 -62.31 5.21
N ALA A 298 -38.82 -62.60 6.51
CA ALA A 298 -37.84 -63.38 7.28
C ALA A 298 -37.83 -64.86 6.74
N PRO A 299 -36.92 -65.81 7.11
CA PRO A 299 -36.38 -66.06 8.47
C PRO A 299 -34.94 -66.65 8.55
N ASP A 300 -34.51 -66.95 9.80
CA ASP A 300 -33.55 -67.99 10.26
C ASP A 300 -32.12 -68.03 9.66
N ASP A 301 -31.04 -68.37 10.35
CA ASP A 301 -30.86 -69.30 11.46
C ASP A 301 -29.44 -69.14 12.08
N ASP A 302 -29.25 -69.83 13.20
CA ASP A 302 -27.99 -70.41 13.71
C ASP A 302 -27.04 -69.63 14.67
N ARG A 303 -27.32 -69.85 15.97
CA ARG A 303 -26.49 -70.57 16.96
C ARG A 303 -24.97 -70.37 17.06
N THR A 304 -24.59 -69.97 18.27
CA THR A 304 -23.60 -70.61 19.18
C THR A 304 -22.39 -71.32 18.57
N SER A 305 -21.19 -70.81 18.88
CA SER A 305 -20.09 -71.52 19.56
C SER A 305 -19.06 -70.51 20.07
#